data_AF-A0A352VKU4-F1
#
_entry.id   AF-A0A352VKU4-F1
#
_cell.length_a   1.000
_cell.length_b   1.000
_cell.length_c   1.000
_cell.angle_alpha   90.00
_cell.angle_beta   90.00
_cell.angle_gamma   90.00
#
_symmetry.space_group_name_H-M   'P 1'
#
loop_
_entity.id
_entity.type
_entity.pdbx_description
1 polymer ?
#
loop_
_entity_poly.entity_id
_entity_poly.type
_entity_poly.pdbx_seq_one_letter_code
_entity_poly.pdbx_strand_id
1 'polypeptide(L)' 'MSRQLGEFEQLLLFAVLNLGDDAYGVELRKGIERATGRRVSPGAVYTAMDRLELEADWLR' A
#
# COMPACT_ATOMS: atom_id res chain seq x y z
N MET A 1 6.83 20.32 4.17
CA MET A 1 6.02 19.72 5.26
C MET A 1 6.05 18.21 5.07
N SER A 2 6.47 17.44 6.07
CA SER A 2 6.37 15.98 6.01
C SER A 2 4.90 15.59 6.15
N ARG A 3 4.32 15.04 5.08
CA ARG A 3 3.01 14.41 5.17
C ARG A 3 3.17 13.13 5.98
N GLN A 4 2.31 12.94 6.99
CA GLN A 4 2.29 11.70 7.75
C GLN A 4 1.59 10.62 6.93
N LEU A 5 2.20 9.43 6.86
CA LEU A 5 1.55 8.23 6.31
C LEU A 5 0.35 7.87 7.18
N GLY A 6 -0.80 7.66 6.55
CA GLY A 6 -1.97 7.09 7.23
C GLY A 6 -1.80 5.59 7.48
N GLU A 7 -2.66 5.06 8.35
CA GLU A 7 -2.65 3.64 8.74
C GLU A 7 -2.71 2.69 7.53
N PHE A 8 -3.51 3.05 6.51
CA PHE A 8 -3.65 2.22 5.32
C PHE A 8 -2.38 2.22 4.45
N GLU A 9 -1.73 3.38 4.28
CA GLU A 9 -0.46 3.45 3.55
C GLU A 9 0.65 2.67 4.28
N GLN A 10 0.66 2.70 5.62
CA GLN A 10 1.60 1.90 6.42
C GLN A 10 1.37 0.39 6.25
N LEU A 11 0.11 -0.07 6.28
CA LEU A 11 -0.23 -1.47 6.03
C LEU A 11 0.16 -1.91 4.61
N LEU A 12 -0.02 -1.03 3.63
CA LEU A 12 0.37 -1.28 2.25
C LEU A 12 1.88 -1.44 2.13
N LEU A 13 2.66 -0.53 2.71
CA LEU A 13 4.13 -0.62 2.71
C LEU A 13 4.61 -1.88 3.43
N PHE A 14 3.97 -2.27 4.54
CA PHE A 14 4.28 -3.53 5.22
C PHE A 14 3.98 -4.74 4.34
N ALA A 15 2.86 -4.73 3.60
CA ALA A 15 2.53 -5.78 2.65
C ALA A 15 3.54 -5.86 1.49
N VAL A 16 4.02 -4.72 0.98
CA VAL A 16 5.10 -4.66 -0.03
C VAL A 16 6.37 -5.32 0.50
N LEU A 17 6.80 -4.94 1.71
CA LEU A 17 8.00 -5.51 2.34
C LEU A 17 7.89 -7.02 2.56
N ASN A 18 6.68 -7.52 2.86
CA ASN A 18 6.45 -8.94 3.10
C ASN A 18 6.34 -9.78 1.82
N LEU A 19 5.85 -9.17 0.71
CA LEU A 19 5.67 -9.87 -0.57
C LEU A 19 6.89 -9.73 -1.49
N GLY A 20 7.73 -8.71 -1.32
CA GLY A 20 8.89 -8.48 -2.17
C GLY A 20 8.49 -8.32 -3.63
N ASP A 21 9.08 -9.13 -4.51
CA ASP A 21 8.85 -9.08 -5.96
C ASP A 21 7.41 -9.46 -6.36
N ASP A 22 6.66 -10.14 -5.48
CA ASP A 22 5.24 -10.51 -5.70
C ASP A 22 4.25 -9.39 -5.29
N ALA A 23 4.73 -8.19 -4.99
CA ALA A 23 3.93 -7.07 -4.50
C ALA A 23 3.09 -6.37 -5.60
N TYR A 24 2.26 -7.11 -6.33
CA TYR A 24 1.27 -6.54 -7.25
C TYR A 24 -0.11 -6.35 -6.58
N GLY A 25 -0.93 -5.44 -7.12
CA GLY A 25 -2.14 -4.92 -6.43
C GLY A 25 -3.11 -5.97 -5.89
N VAL A 26 -3.24 -7.12 -6.56
CA VAL A 26 -4.08 -8.24 -6.08
C VAL A 26 -3.48 -8.93 -4.85
N GLU A 27 -2.18 -9.21 -4.84
CA GLU A 27 -1.52 -9.86 -3.71
C GLU A 27 -1.33 -8.91 -2.53
N LEU A 28 -1.08 -7.63 -2.79
CA LEU A 28 -1.09 -6.60 -1.75
C LEU A 28 -2.44 -6.56 -1.03
N ARG A 29 -3.54 -6.52 -1.80
CA ARG A 29 -4.89 -6.57 -1.24
C ARG A 29 -5.08 -7.81 -0.37
N LYS A 30 -4.81 -9.00 -0.91
CA LYS A 30 -4.96 -10.27 -0.16
C LYS A 30 -4.07 -10.29 1.09
N GLY A 31 -2.85 -9.77 1.01
CA GLY A 31 -1.91 -9.65 2.13
C GLY A 31 -2.48 -8.80 3.25
N ILE A 32 -3.02 -7.62 2.93
CA ILE A 32 -3.66 -6.73 3.89
C ILE A 32 -4.92 -7.37 4.48
N GLU A 33 -5.77 -7.98 3.65
CA GLU A 33 -7.00 -8.64 4.11
C GLU A 33 -6.68 -9.81 5.06
N ARG A 34 -5.64 -10.61 4.77
CA ARG A 34 -5.16 -11.69 5.65
C ARG A 34 -4.59 -11.15 6.96
N ALA A 35 -3.81 -10.08 6.91
CA ALA A 35 -3.16 -9.52 8.10
C ALA A 35 -4.14 -8.80 9.04
N THR A 36 -5.21 -8.21 8.50
CA THR A 36 -6.13 -7.35 9.25
C THR A 36 -7.52 -7.95 9.48
N GLY A 37 -7.90 -8.99 8.71
CA GLY A 37 -9.26 -9.53 8.69
C GLY A 37 -10.31 -8.58 8.08
N ARG A 38 -9.89 -7.42 7.56
CA ARG A 38 -10.78 -6.41 6.97
C ARG A 38 -10.82 -6.58 5.46
N ARG A 39 -12.00 -6.42 4.85
CA ARG A 39 -12.11 -6.35 3.38
C ARG A 39 -11.59 -5.01 2.87
N VAL A 40 -10.81 -5.06 1.78
CA VAL A 40 -10.21 -3.88 1.15
C VAL A 40 -10.71 -3.81 -0.29
N SER A 41 -11.16 -2.62 -0.72
CA SER A 41 -11.56 -2.47 -2.12
C SER A 41 -10.33 -2.44 -3.04
N PRO A 42 -10.39 -2.99 -4.26
CA PRO A 42 -9.30 -2.88 -5.22
C PRO A 42 -8.91 -1.41 -5.48
N GLY A 43 -9.89 -0.53 -5.60
CA GLY A 43 -9.65 0.91 -5.83
C GLY A 43 -8.87 1.58 -4.69
N ALA A 44 -9.12 1.20 -3.43
CA ALA A 44 -8.37 1.75 -2.30
C ALA A 44 -6.87 1.45 -2.39
N VAL A 45 -6.51 0.24 -2.85
CA VAL A 45 -5.11 -0.17 -3.06
C VAL A 45 -4.46 0.71 -4.13
N TYR A 46 -5.07 0.81 -5.31
CA TYR A 46 -4.51 1.63 -6.40
C TYR A 46 -4.40 3.11 -6.02
N THR A 47 -5.42 3.69 -5.39
CA THR A 47 -5.38 5.09 -4.93
C THR A 47 -4.31 5.34 -3.87
N ALA A 48 -3.98 4.34 -3.03
CA ALA A 48 -2.88 4.46 -2.08
C ALA A 48 -1.52 4.32 -2.75
N MET A 49 -1.37 3.38 -3.70
CA MET A 49 -0.16 3.23 -4.51
C MET A 49 0.14 4.51 -5.30
N ASP A 50 -0.87 5.08 -5.99
CA ASP A 50 -0.73 6.31 -6.76
C ASP A 50 -0.25 7.48 -5.87
N ARG A 51 -0.77 7.58 -4.64
CA ARG A 51 -0.36 8.62 -3.69
C ARG A 51 1.08 8.43 -3.22
N LEU A 52 1.48 7.20 -2.92
CA LEU A 52 2.85 6.88 -2.50
C LEU A 52 3.86 7.05 -3.62
N GLU A 53 3.51 6.69 -4.86
CA GLU A 53 4.34 6.90 -6.03
C GLU A 53 4.53 8.39 -6.33
N LEU A 54 3.44 9.18 -6.22
CA LEU A 54 3.53 10.64 -6.35
C LEU A 54 4.52 11.22 -5.34
N GLU A 55 4.56 10.72 -4.11
CA GLU A 55 5.49 11.17 -3.07
C GLU A 55 6.93 10.68 -3.31
N ALA A 56 7.12 9.46 -3.80
CA ALA A 56 8.44 8.94 -4.15
C ALA A 56 9.08 9.73 -5.30
N ASP A 57 8.27 10.21 -6.24
CA ASP A 57 8.75 11.06 -7.34
C ASP A 57 9.24 12.44 -6.85
N TRP A 58 8.89 12.88 -5.64
CA TRP A 58 9.44 14.12 -5.06
C TRP A 58 10.90 13.98 -4.62
N LEU A 59 11.44 12.75 -4.62
CA LEU A 59 12.85 12.46 -4.33
C LEU A 59 13.70 12.33 -5.61
N ARG A 60 13.10 12.46 -6.80
CA ARG A 60 13.78 12.53 -8.10
C ARG A 60 14.09 13.98 -8.46
#